data_AF-A0A4R1BLP7-F1
#
_entry.id   AF-A0A4R1BLP7-F1
#
_cell.length_a   1.000
_cell.length_b   1.000
_cell.length_c   1.000
_cell.angle_alpha   90.00
_cell.angle_beta   90.00
_cell.angle_gamma   90.00
#
_symmetry.space_group_name_H-M   'P 1'
#
loop_
_entity.id
_entity.type
_entity.pdbx_description
1 polymer ?
#
loop_
_entity_poly.entity_id
_entity_poly.type
_entity_poly.pdbx_seq_one_letter_code
_entity_poly.pdbx_strand_id
1 'polypeptide(L)'
;MQARELPQRYSGIWEEATRHPFLDAVRRGTLPAGAFETWLVQDYLFVNDALSFQARLLARAPWPDQAILVQGLVALESELGWFEEQAGRRGLPLEAPRHPPNAAYRDFLAGLEREPYSAALTALWALERAYLEAWQSAAPGAPKYREFVEHWTAPEFADYVGGLEEAADRALASGGEEGRRAEAAFLEVARLERDFWQMALEGGEE
;
A
#
# COMPACT_ATOMS: atom_id res chain seq x y z
N MET A 1 -13.47 -15.14 -11.78
CA MET A 1 -12.28 -14.26 -11.84
C MET A 1 -11.68 -14.30 -10.46
N GLN A 2 -10.40 -14.62 -10.37
CA GLN A 2 -9.67 -14.61 -9.10
C GLN A 2 -8.95 -13.27 -8.96
N ALA A 3 -8.84 -12.76 -7.73
CA ALA A 3 -8.08 -11.55 -7.44
C ALA A 3 -6.64 -11.72 -7.95
N ARG A 4 -6.04 -12.90 -7.70
CA ARG A 4 -4.65 -13.22 -8.10
C ARG A 4 -4.34 -13.09 -9.59
N GLU A 5 -5.36 -13.08 -10.45
CA GLU A 5 -5.24 -12.96 -11.92
C GLU A 5 -5.15 -11.48 -12.37
N LEU A 6 -5.53 -10.53 -11.51
CA LEU A 6 -5.60 -9.10 -11.84
C LEU A 6 -4.23 -8.49 -12.19
N PRO A 7 -3.12 -8.76 -11.45
CA PRO A 7 -1.80 -8.25 -11.79
C PRO A 7 -1.31 -8.69 -13.16
N GLN A 8 -1.55 -9.95 -13.56
CA GLN A 8 -1.12 -10.41 -14.88
C GLN A 8 -2.03 -9.88 -15.98
N ARG A 9 -3.33 -9.72 -15.71
CA ARG A 9 -4.29 -9.16 -16.66
C ARG A 9 -4.04 -7.67 -16.93
N TYR A 10 -3.62 -6.93 -15.92
CA TYR A 10 -3.37 -5.50 -15.96
C TYR A 10 -1.89 -5.17 -15.75
N SER A 11 -1.01 -5.95 -16.40
CA SER A 11 0.43 -5.89 -16.17
C SER A 11 1.03 -4.50 -16.41
N GLY A 12 0.55 -3.74 -17.39
CA GLY A 12 1.08 -2.41 -17.69
C GLY A 12 0.97 -1.43 -16.51
N ILE A 13 -0.25 -1.23 -16.00
CA ILE A 13 -0.45 -0.32 -14.86
C ILE A 13 0.10 -0.90 -13.55
N TRP A 14 0.10 -2.23 -13.40
CA TRP A 14 0.68 -2.88 -12.24
C TRP A 14 2.21 -2.75 -12.19
N GLU A 15 2.88 -2.83 -13.34
CA GLU A 15 4.32 -2.56 -13.45
C GLU A 15 4.63 -1.10 -13.10
N GLU A 16 3.82 -0.14 -13.53
CA GLU A 16 3.99 1.27 -13.15
C GLU A 16 3.89 1.49 -11.63
N ALA A 17 2.99 0.77 -10.97
CA ALA A 17 2.80 0.82 -9.51
C ALA A 17 3.94 0.17 -8.71
N THR A 18 4.53 -0.91 -9.24
CA THR A 18 5.49 -1.76 -8.51
C THR A 18 6.95 -1.59 -8.95
N ARG A 19 7.19 -0.90 -10.06
CA ARG A 19 8.53 -0.63 -10.62
C ARG A 19 8.66 0.84 -11.02
N HIS A 20 8.73 1.69 -9.99
CA HIS A 20 8.83 3.13 -10.16
C HIS A 20 10.29 3.65 -10.09
N PRO A 21 10.66 4.73 -10.81
CA PRO A 21 11.98 5.37 -10.69
C PRO A 21 12.40 5.74 -9.26
N PHE A 22 11.43 5.98 -8.37
CA PHE A 22 11.69 6.16 -6.93
C PHE A 22 12.36 4.92 -6.31
N LEU A 23 11.82 3.73 -6.58
CA LEU A 23 12.32 2.46 -6.06
C LEU A 23 13.69 2.10 -6.66
N ASP A 24 13.90 2.39 -7.95
CA ASP A 24 15.22 2.27 -8.59
C ASP A 24 16.26 3.20 -7.93
N ALA A 25 15.85 4.41 -7.56
CA ALA A 25 16.71 5.37 -6.87
C ALA A 25 16.98 4.95 -5.41
N VAL A 26 16.02 4.36 -4.71
CA VAL A 26 16.21 3.71 -3.40
C VAL A 26 17.26 2.59 -3.52
N ARG A 27 17.13 1.74 -4.53
CA ARG A 27 18.07 0.64 -4.77
C ARG A 27 19.49 1.12 -5.03
N ARG A 28 19.65 2.18 -5.84
CA ARG A 28 20.95 2.73 -6.22
C ARG A 28 21.51 3.73 -5.21
N GLY A 29 20.70 4.24 -4.29
CA GLY A 29 21.10 5.30 -3.36
C GLY A 29 21.19 6.67 -4.03
N THR A 30 20.40 6.90 -5.08
CA THR A 30 20.46 8.10 -5.93
C THR A 30 19.18 8.94 -5.86
N LEU A 31 18.42 8.83 -4.76
CA LEU A 31 17.23 9.66 -4.57
C LEU A 31 17.62 11.14 -4.52
N PRO A 32 16.80 12.04 -5.09
CA PRO A 32 16.93 13.48 -4.86
C PRO A 32 16.92 13.80 -3.36
N ALA A 33 17.53 14.93 -2.99
CA ALA A 33 17.49 15.40 -1.60
C ALA A 33 16.03 15.60 -1.16
N GLY A 34 15.69 15.22 0.07
CA GLY A 34 14.33 15.39 0.61
C GLY A 34 13.30 14.39 0.07
N ALA A 35 13.50 13.76 -1.09
CA ALA A 35 12.52 12.85 -1.68
C ALA A 35 12.15 11.68 -0.76
N PHE A 36 13.13 11.12 -0.06
CA PHE A 36 12.89 10.04 0.89
C PHE A 36 12.14 10.54 2.13
N GLU A 37 12.52 11.70 2.64
CA GLU A 37 11.89 12.33 3.79
C GLU A 37 10.43 12.74 3.49
N THR A 38 10.15 13.23 2.28
CA THR A 38 8.80 13.51 1.78
C THR A 38 7.96 12.23 1.71
N TRP A 39 8.50 11.15 1.12
CA TRP A 39 7.82 9.86 1.13
C TRP A 39 7.53 9.40 2.56
N LEU A 40 8.51 9.41 3.46
CA LEU A 40 8.36 8.91 4.84
C LEU A 40 7.21 9.60 5.59
N VAL A 41 7.13 10.94 5.49
CA VAL A 41 6.09 11.71 6.18
C VAL A 41 4.72 11.46 5.55
N GLN A 42 4.63 11.40 4.22
CA GLN A 42 3.36 11.14 3.55
C GLN A 42 2.87 9.71 3.76
N ASP A 43 3.77 8.74 3.81
CA ASP A 43 3.45 7.33 4.04
C ASP A 43 2.93 7.10 5.46
N TYR A 44 3.49 7.77 6.47
CA TYR A 44 2.91 7.78 7.82
C TYR A 44 1.43 8.24 7.84
N LEU A 45 1.12 9.33 7.13
CA LEU A 45 -0.25 9.84 7.04
C LEU A 45 -1.19 8.86 6.32
N PHE A 46 -0.65 8.14 5.33
CA PHE A 46 -1.37 7.10 4.61
C PHE A 46 -1.63 5.86 5.47
N VAL A 47 -0.63 5.35 6.20
CA VAL A 47 -0.76 4.21 7.12
C VAL A 47 -1.84 4.47 8.17
N ASN A 48 -1.95 5.69 8.68
CA ASN A 48 -3.02 6.08 9.60
C ASN A 48 -4.43 5.95 8.97
N ASP A 49 -4.56 6.30 7.69
CA ASP A 49 -5.82 6.13 6.95
C ASP A 49 -6.09 4.66 6.59
N ALA A 50 -5.05 3.90 6.24
CA ALA A 50 -5.12 2.47 5.97
C ALA A 50 -5.59 1.69 7.21
N LEU A 51 -5.03 1.99 8.39
CA LEU A 51 -5.48 1.43 9.67
C LEU A 51 -6.96 1.69 9.92
N SER A 52 -7.39 2.94 9.69
CA SER A 52 -8.77 3.36 9.85
C SER A 52 -9.71 2.64 8.85
N PHE A 53 -9.29 2.51 7.60
CA PHE A 53 -10.01 1.78 6.56
C PHE A 53 -10.15 0.29 6.89
N GLN A 54 -9.06 -0.37 7.25
CA GLN A 54 -9.06 -1.79 7.57
C GLN A 54 -9.91 -2.10 8.81
N ALA A 55 -9.92 -1.21 9.81
CA ALA A 55 -10.76 -1.37 11.00
C ALA A 55 -12.26 -1.37 10.63
N ARG A 56 -12.66 -0.52 9.68
CA ARG A 56 -14.03 -0.48 9.16
C ARG A 56 -14.34 -1.67 8.25
N LEU A 57 -13.35 -2.16 7.50
CA LEU A 57 -13.49 -3.36 6.67
C LEU A 57 -13.71 -4.61 7.54
N LEU A 58 -13.01 -4.72 8.67
CA LEU A 58 -13.15 -5.84 9.62
C LEU A 58 -14.60 -6.04 10.07
N ALA A 59 -15.32 -4.95 10.37
CA ALA A 59 -16.72 -5.02 10.81
C ALA A 59 -17.67 -5.61 9.75
N ARG A 60 -17.26 -5.62 8.48
CA ARG A 60 -18.03 -6.11 7.33
C ARG A 60 -17.60 -7.50 6.88
N ALA A 61 -16.49 -8.01 7.42
CA ALA A 61 -15.86 -9.25 6.97
C ALA A 61 -16.59 -10.49 7.50
N PRO A 62 -16.74 -11.54 6.68
CA PRO A 62 -17.19 -12.84 7.16
C PRO A 62 -16.16 -13.44 8.10
N TRP A 63 -16.60 -14.26 9.05
CA TRP A 63 -15.75 -14.82 10.11
C TRP A 63 -14.41 -15.42 9.65
N PRO A 64 -14.34 -16.21 8.55
CA PRO A 64 -13.07 -16.78 8.08
C PRO A 64 -12.01 -15.73 7.71
N ASP A 65 -12.43 -14.54 7.30
CA ASP A 65 -11.54 -13.48 6.82
C ASP A 65 -11.20 -12.46 7.94
N GLN A 66 -11.86 -12.54 9.10
CA GLN A 66 -11.61 -11.61 10.21
C GLN A 66 -10.21 -11.77 10.80
N ALA A 67 -9.68 -13.00 10.86
CA ALA A 67 -8.37 -13.27 11.45
C ALA A 67 -7.24 -12.55 10.71
N ILE A 68 -7.24 -12.58 9.37
CA ILE A 68 -6.23 -11.90 8.57
C ILE A 68 -6.33 -10.39 8.71
N LEU A 69 -7.55 -9.83 8.75
CA LEU A 69 -7.75 -8.39 8.95
C LEU A 69 -7.32 -7.92 10.35
N VAL A 70 -7.51 -8.73 11.39
CA VAL A 70 -7.00 -8.43 12.74
C VAL A 70 -5.48 -8.43 12.76
N GLN A 71 -4.83 -9.38 12.08
CA GLN A 71 -3.36 -9.42 11.99
C GLN A 71 -2.81 -8.15 11.35
N GLY A 72 -3.38 -7.71 10.23
CA GLY A 72 -2.94 -6.47 9.58
C GLY A 72 -3.19 -5.21 10.43
N LEU A 73 -4.26 -5.16 11.25
CA LEU A 73 -4.46 -4.04 12.18
C LEU A 73 -3.37 -3.95 13.24
N VAL A 74 -2.91 -5.09 13.75
CA VAL A 74 -1.79 -5.14 14.70
C VAL A 74 -0.50 -4.70 14.00
N ALA A 75 -0.28 -5.14 12.76
CA ALA A 75 0.89 -4.76 11.98
C ALA A 75 0.92 -3.24 11.69
N LEU A 76 -0.17 -2.66 11.21
CA LEU A 76 -0.29 -1.22 10.92
C LEU A 76 -0.10 -0.36 12.18
N GLU A 77 -0.60 -0.80 13.34
CA GLU A 77 -0.39 -0.08 14.60
C GLU A 77 1.08 -0.09 15.01
N SER A 78 1.74 -1.24 14.90
CA SER A 78 3.18 -1.36 15.16
C SER A 78 4.02 -0.55 14.17
N GLU A 79 3.59 -0.51 12.91
CA GLU A 79 4.23 0.26 11.84
C GLU A 79 4.16 1.77 12.09
N LEU A 80 3.03 2.30 12.56
CA LEU A 80 2.92 3.72 12.95
C LEU A 80 3.96 4.10 14.02
N GLY A 81 4.12 3.26 15.05
CA GLY A 81 5.14 3.48 16.09
C GLY A 81 6.56 3.44 15.53
N TRP A 82 6.82 2.58 14.54
CA TRP A 82 8.10 2.52 13.86
C TRP A 82 8.36 3.77 13.00
N PHE A 83 7.37 4.25 12.24
CA PHE A 83 7.46 5.51 11.49
C PHE A 83 7.76 6.70 12.42
N GLU A 84 7.12 6.76 13.58
CA GLU A 84 7.37 7.80 14.60
C GLU A 84 8.82 7.81 15.06
N GLU A 85 9.40 6.63 15.31
CA GLU A 85 10.81 6.50 15.65
C GLU A 85 11.72 6.96 14.48
N GLN A 86 11.42 6.54 13.25
CA GLN A 86 12.22 6.91 12.07
C GLN A 86 12.18 8.40 11.77
N ALA A 87 11.02 9.04 11.94
CA ALA A 87 10.84 10.47 11.79
C ALA A 87 11.56 11.24 12.91
N GLY A 88 11.45 10.78 14.16
CA GLY A 88 12.14 11.37 15.31
C GLY A 88 13.67 11.36 15.15
N ARG A 89 14.24 10.24 14.68
CA ARG A 89 15.68 10.11 14.37
C ARG A 89 16.15 11.09 13.27
N ARG A 90 15.24 11.52 12.39
CA ARG A 90 15.52 12.44 11.26
C ARG A 90 15.07 13.88 11.52
N GLY A 91 14.41 14.15 12.65
CA GLY A 91 13.86 15.46 12.98
C GLY A 91 12.71 15.90 12.05
N LEU A 92 11.95 14.95 11.51
CA LEU A 92 10.87 15.23 10.55
C LEU A 92 9.53 15.48 11.27
N PRO A 93 8.75 16.50 10.85
CA PRO A 93 7.41 16.70 11.38
C PRO A 93 6.43 15.72 10.73
N LEU A 94 5.72 14.95 11.56
CA LEU A 94 4.66 14.03 11.09
C LEU A 94 3.32 14.75 10.85
N GLU A 95 3.12 15.91 11.45
CA GLU A 95 2.00 16.80 11.16
C GLU A 95 2.33 17.69 9.95
N ALA A 96 2.39 17.08 8.77
CA ALA A 96 2.62 17.79 7.51
C ALA A 96 1.34 17.92 6.67
N PRO A 97 1.23 18.94 5.80
CA PRO A 97 0.20 18.99 4.79
C PRO A 97 0.23 17.73 3.92
N ARG A 98 -0.95 17.19 3.61
CA ARG A 98 -1.06 16.08 2.65
C ARG A 98 -0.80 16.61 1.25
N HIS A 99 0.05 15.90 0.53
CA HIS A 99 0.21 16.12 -0.90
C HIS A 99 -1.04 15.63 -1.66
N PRO A 100 -1.32 16.15 -2.87
CA PRO A 100 -2.52 15.80 -3.62
C PRO A 100 -2.70 14.29 -3.89
N PRO A 101 -1.66 13.51 -4.25
CA PRO A 101 -1.82 12.06 -4.43
C PRO A 101 -2.21 11.33 -3.14
N ASN A 102 -1.60 11.68 -2.00
CA ASN A 102 -1.98 11.13 -0.69
C ASN A 102 -3.42 11.49 -0.30
N ALA A 103 -3.83 12.75 -0.52
CA ALA A 103 -5.21 13.18 -0.28
C ALA A 103 -6.22 12.41 -1.16
N ALA A 104 -5.89 12.17 -2.43
CA ALA A 104 -6.71 11.35 -3.32
C ALA A 104 -6.80 9.90 -2.85
N TYR A 105 -5.69 9.34 -2.36
CA TYR A 105 -5.66 7.97 -1.83
C TYR A 105 -6.55 7.85 -0.57
N ARG A 106 -6.44 8.79 0.37
CA ARG A 106 -7.34 8.85 1.54
C ARG A 106 -8.82 8.89 1.13
N ASP A 107 -9.16 9.73 0.16
CA ASP A 107 -10.54 9.88 -0.30
C ASP A 107 -11.06 8.60 -0.98
N PHE A 108 -10.19 7.91 -1.72
CA PHE A 108 -10.48 6.58 -2.27
C PHE A 108 -10.74 5.54 -1.17
N LEU A 109 -9.87 5.44 -0.15
CA LEU A 109 -10.04 4.52 0.98
C LEU A 109 -11.35 4.80 1.74
N ALA A 110 -11.70 6.06 1.94
CA ALA A 110 -12.99 6.44 2.53
C ALA A 110 -14.19 6.05 1.63
N GLY A 111 -14.03 6.15 0.31
CA GLY A 111 -15.03 5.74 -0.68
C GLY A 111 -15.36 4.25 -0.63
N LEU A 112 -14.36 3.39 -0.37
CA LEU A 112 -14.52 1.93 -0.30
C LEU A 112 -15.48 1.45 0.80
N GLU A 113 -15.81 2.30 1.77
CA GLU A 113 -16.86 2.02 2.76
C GLU A 113 -18.23 1.76 2.13
N ARG A 114 -18.49 2.37 0.98
CA ARG A 114 -19.76 2.27 0.23
C ARG A 114 -19.75 1.15 -0.81
N GLU A 115 -18.58 0.59 -1.11
CA GLU A 115 -18.43 -0.51 -2.06
C GLU A 115 -18.74 -1.87 -1.42
N PRO A 116 -19.03 -2.93 -2.20
CA PRO A 116 -19.13 -4.30 -1.68
C PRO A 116 -17.87 -4.75 -0.94
N TYR A 117 -18.02 -5.70 -0.01
CA TYR A 117 -16.88 -6.25 0.75
C TYR A 117 -15.79 -6.81 -0.17
N SER A 118 -16.20 -7.51 -1.22
CA SER A 118 -15.32 -8.08 -2.25
C SER A 118 -14.45 -7.01 -2.92
N ALA A 119 -15.01 -5.84 -3.26
CA ALA A 119 -14.26 -4.75 -3.87
C ALA A 119 -13.30 -4.07 -2.87
N ALA A 120 -13.77 -3.79 -1.65
CA ALA A 120 -12.93 -3.18 -0.61
C ALA A 120 -11.77 -4.10 -0.19
N LEU A 121 -12.02 -5.40 -0.03
CA LEU A 121 -10.97 -6.38 0.28
C LEU A 121 -9.98 -6.53 -0.88
N THR A 122 -10.45 -6.50 -2.13
CA THR A 122 -9.57 -6.52 -3.31
C THR A 122 -8.66 -5.29 -3.34
N ALA A 123 -9.17 -4.11 -2.97
CA ALA A 123 -8.36 -2.91 -2.85
C ALA A 123 -7.29 -3.03 -1.76
N LEU A 124 -7.65 -3.53 -0.57
CA LEU A 124 -6.69 -3.78 0.51
C LEU A 124 -5.59 -4.75 0.06
N TRP A 125 -5.98 -5.88 -0.52
CA TRP A 125 -5.02 -6.86 -1.04
C TRP A 125 -4.11 -6.25 -2.12
N ALA A 126 -4.66 -5.48 -3.05
CA ALA A 126 -3.88 -4.85 -4.11
C ALA A 126 -2.89 -3.82 -3.55
N LEU A 127 -3.28 -3.05 -2.54
CA LEU A 127 -2.43 -2.07 -1.87
C LEU A 127 -1.22 -2.79 -1.24
N GLU A 128 -1.48 -3.78 -0.39
CA GLU A 128 -0.42 -4.50 0.34
C GLU A 128 0.50 -5.28 -0.62
N ARG A 129 -0.08 -5.88 -1.67
CA ARG A 129 0.66 -6.58 -2.70
C ARG A 129 1.53 -5.64 -3.54
N ALA A 130 1.01 -4.48 -3.92
CA ALA A 130 1.77 -3.47 -4.65
C ALA A 130 2.97 -3.02 -3.81
N TYR A 131 2.77 -2.79 -2.52
CA TYR A 131 3.82 -2.38 -1.59
C TYR A 131 4.92 -3.44 -1.44
N LEU A 132 4.53 -4.71 -1.22
CA LEU A 132 5.47 -5.83 -1.16
C LEU A 132 6.31 -5.95 -2.44
N GLU A 133 5.66 -5.97 -3.61
CA GLU A 133 6.35 -6.10 -4.90
C GLU A 133 7.23 -4.88 -5.21
N ALA A 134 6.79 -3.68 -4.83
CA ALA A 134 7.55 -2.43 -4.93
C ALA A 134 8.86 -2.50 -4.15
N TRP A 135 8.80 -2.83 -2.85
CA TRP A 135 10.00 -2.91 -2.02
C TRP A 135 10.90 -4.09 -2.38
N GLN A 136 10.33 -5.21 -2.85
CA GLN A 136 11.11 -6.31 -3.44
C GLN A 136 11.90 -5.86 -4.68
N SER A 137 11.33 -4.98 -5.51
CA SER A 137 12.05 -4.42 -6.67
C SER A 137 13.27 -3.57 -6.28
N ALA A 138 13.17 -2.90 -5.12
CA ALA A 138 14.22 -2.08 -4.55
C ALA A 138 15.31 -2.89 -3.82
N ALA A 139 15.10 -4.20 -3.58
CA ALA A 139 16.04 -5.05 -2.86
C ALA A 139 17.43 -5.16 -3.52
N PRO A 140 18.53 -5.16 -2.73
CA PRO A 140 18.59 -5.08 -1.26
C PRO A 140 18.62 -3.63 -0.70
N GLY A 141 18.35 -2.62 -1.53
CA GLY A 141 18.52 -1.21 -1.16
C GLY A 141 19.98 -0.77 -1.03
N ALA A 142 20.23 0.52 -1.29
CA ALA A 142 21.48 1.14 -0.87
C ALA A 142 21.58 1.14 0.68
N PRO A 143 22.79 1.18 1.27
CA PRO A 143 22.95 1.08 2.73
C PRO A 143 22.08 2.05 3.56
N LYS A 144 21.81 3.27 3.05
CA LYS A 144 20.98 4.28 3.72
C LYS A 144 19.49 3.88 3.81
N TYR A 145 19.00 3.07 2.87
CA TYR A 145 17.58 2.70 2.75
C TYR A 145 17.31 1.21 3.02
N ARG A 146 18.36 0.43 3.29
CA ARG A 146 18.26 -1.02 3.45
C ARG A 146 17.29 -1.44 4.55
N GLU A 147 17.29 -0.75 5.69
CA GLU A 147 16.39 -1.03 6.81
C GLU A 147 14.91 -0.99 6.38
N PHE A 148 14.55 -0.03 5.53
CA PHE A 148 13.19 0.15 4.99
C PHE A 148 12.83 -0.96 4.01
N VAL A 149 13.76 -1.26 3.10
CA VAL A 149 13.58 -2.36 2.15
C VAL A 149 13.43 -3.69 2.88
N GLU A 150 14.24 -3.97 3.91
CA GLU A 150 14.15 -5.19 4.72
C GLU A 150 12.83 -5.26 5.50
N HIS A 151 12.32 -4.12 6.00
CA HIS A 151 11.05 -4.05 6.72
C HIS A 151 9.87 -4.55 5.86
N TRP A 152 9.69 -4.00 4.66
CA TRP A 152 8.59 -4.37 3.75
C TRP A 152 8.90 -5.54 2.82
N THR A 153 10.04 -6.20 2.98
CA THR A 153 10.34 -7.48 2.30
C THR A 153 10.46 -8.64 3.28
N ALA A 154 10.06 -8.43 4.53
CA ALA A 154 10.03 -9.46 5.56
C ALA A 154 9.06 -10.61 5.18
N PRO A 155 9.42 -11.88 5.46
CA PRO A 155 8.55 -13.02 5.16
C PRO A 155 7.14 -12.90 5.76
N GLU A 156 7.03 -12.33 6.96
CA GLU A 156 5.77 -12.14 7.67
C GLU A 156 4.80 -11.23 6.89
N PHE A 157 5.33 -10.21 6.21
CA PHE A 157 4.54 -9.34 5.35
C PHE A 157 4.07 -10.09 4.09
N ALA A 158 4.94 -10.90 3.48
CA ALA A 158 4.56 -11.73 2.33
C ALA A 158 3.46 -12.76 2.69
N ASP A 159 3.54 -13.37 3.88
CA ASP A 159 2.52 -14.28 4.38
C ASP A 159 1.17 -13.56 4.60
N TYR A 160 1.22 -12.33 5.13
CA TYR A 160 0.03 -11.48 5.28
C TYR A 160 -0.63 -11.17 3.92
N VAL A 161 0.14 -10.75 2.92
CA VAL A 161 -0.35 -10.51 1.55
C VAL A 161 -0.96 -11.78 0.95
N GLY A 162 -0.33 -12.93 1.16
CA GLY A 162 -0.88 -14.23 0.73
C GLY A 162 -2.22 -14.55 1.38
N GLY A 163 -2.37 -14.30 2.67
CA GLY A 163 -3.64 -14.48 3.37
C GLY A 163 -4.76 -13.56 2.86
N LEU A 164 -4.42 -12.31 2.53
CA LEU A 164 -5.35 -11.37 1.89
C LEU A 164 -5.75 -11.82 0.49
N GLU A 165 -4.82 -12.38 -0.28
CA GLU A 165 -5.10 -12.93 -1.63
C GLU A 165 -6.15 -14.02 -1.56
N GLU A 166 -5.97 -14.99 -0.66
CA GLU A 166 -6.91 -16.09 -0.49
C GLU A 166 -8.31 -15.59 -0.06
N ALA A 167 -8.36 -14.57 0.81
CA ALA A 167 -9.62 -13.95 1.24
C ALA A 167 -10.30 -13.21 0.07
N ALA A 168 -9.54 -12.44 -0.72
CA ALA A 168 -10.05 -11.74 -1.89
C ALA A 168 -10.58 -12.72 -2.95
N ASP A 169 -9.87 -13.82 -3.19
CA ASP A 169 -10.32 -14.88 -4.10
C ASP A 169 -11.63 -15.52 -3.65
N ARG A 170 -11.78 -15.80 -2.35
CA ARG A 170 -13.04 -16.30 -1.78
C ARG A 170 -14.19 -15.30 -2.00
N ALA A 171 -13.93 -14.02 -1.76
CA ALA A 171 -14.93 -12.97 -1.88
C ALA A 171 -15.38 -12.73 -3.34
N LEU A 172 -14.55 -13.03 -4.34
CA LEU A 172 -14.85 -12.84 -5.77
C LEU A 172 -15.48 -14.05 -6.46
N ALA A 173 -15.70 -15.16 -5.75
CA ALA A 173 -16.22 -16.41 -6.32
C ALA A 173 -17.61 -16.27 -6.98
N SER A 174 -18.40 -15.25 -6.63
CA SER A 174 -19.77 -15.01 -7.10
C SER A 174 -19.88 -14.32 -8.48
N GLY A 175 -18.81 -13.73 -9.01
CA GLY A 175 -18.79 -13.08 -10.33
C GLY A 175 -19.77 -11.90 -10.50
N GLY A 176 -19.89 -11.37 -11.72
CA GLY A 176 -20.89 -10.35 -12.06
C GLY A 176 -20.48 -8.90 -11.74
N GLU A 177 -21.44 -8.11 -11.23
CA GLU A 177 -21.27 -6.69 -10.88
C GLU A 177 -20.16 -6.47 -9.85
N GLU A 178 -20.09 -7.32 -8.82
CA GLU A 178 -19.08 -7.24 -7.78
C GLU A 178 -17.67 -7.45 -8.32
N GLY A 179 -17.50 -8.39 -9.26
CA GLY A 179 -16.21 -8.60 -9.93
C GLY A 179 -15.73 -7.36 -10.67
N ARG A 180 -16.62 -6.66 -11.39
CA ARG A 180 -16.27 -5.40 -12.07
C ARG A 180 -15.89 -4.29 -11.10
N ARG A 181 -16.55 -4.21 -9.94
CA ARG A 181 -16.23 -3.20 -8.90
C ARG A 181 -14.87 -3.48 -8.25
N ALA A 182 -14.58 -4.75 -7.98
CA ALA A 182 -13.27 -5.16 -7.47
C ALA A 182 -12.14 -4.91 -8.48
N GLU A 183 -12.39 -5.19 -9.76
CA GLU A 183 -11.47 -4.88 -10.85
C GLU A 183 -11.21 -3.36 -10.97
N ALA A 184 -12.26 -2.54 -10.87
CA ALA A 184 -12.11 -1.09 -10.84
C ALA A 184 -11.32 -0.60 -9.61
N ALA A 185 -11.57 -1.18 -8.43
CA ALA A 185 -10.83 -0.85 -7.21
C ALA A 185 -9.34 -1.23 -7.32
N PHE A 186 -9.03 -2.39 -7.89
CA PHE A 186 -7.65 -2.80 -8.18
C PHE A 186 -6.92 -1.81 -9.11
N LEU A 187 -7.57 -1.42 -10.21
CA LEU A 187 -6.99 -0.46 -11.17
C LEU A 187 -6.74 0.91 -10.53
N GLU A 188 -7.66 1.36 -9.68
CA GLU A 188 -7.51 2.64 -8.98
C GLU A 188 -6.38 2.59 -7.95
N VAL A 189 -6.22 1.49 -7.21
CA VAL A 189 -5.04 1.26 -6.36
C VAL A 189 -3.76 1.37 -7.18
N ALA A 190 -3.63 0.63 -8.28
CA ALA A 190 -2.42 0.67 -9.10
C ALA A 190 -2.09 2.09 -9.60
N ARG A 191 -3.11 2.87 -9.96
CA ARG A 191 -2.94 4.28 -10.35
C ARG A 191 -2.45 5.14 -9.17
N LEU A 192 -3.09 5.01 -8.01
CA LEU A 192 -2.77 5.78 -6.82
C LEU A 192 -1.37 5.45 -6.28
N GLU A 193 -0.96 4.18 -6.29
CA GLU A 193 0.39 3.74 -5.92
C GLU A 193 1.46 4.40 -6.79
N ARG A 194 1.30 4.35 -8.12
CA ARG A 194 2.20 5.05 -9.05
C ARG A 194 2.28 6.55 -8.74
N ASP A 195 1.13 7.20 -8.58
CA ASP A 195 1.07 8.64 -8.32
C ASP A 195 1.69 8.99 -6.95
N PHE A 196 1.60 8.09 -5.97
CA PHE A 196 2.23 8.23 -4.65
C PHE A 196 3.76 8.18 -4.73
N TRP A 197 4.33 7.28 -5.56
CA TRP A 197 5.77 7.26 -5.79
C TRP A 197 6.26 8.50 -6.55
N GLN A 198 5.48 8.99 -7.52
CA GLN A 198 5.82 10.17 -8.30
C GLN A 198 5.86 11.44 -7.43
N MET A 199 4.90 11.59 -6.51
CA MET A 199 4.84 12.67 -5.52
C MET A 199 6.15 12.82 -4.73
N ALA A 200 6.76 11.71 -4.33
CA ALA A 200 7.99 11.72 -3.56
C ALA A 200 9.19 12.23 -4.36
N LEU A 201 9.23 11.97 -5.67
CA LEU A 201 10.29 12.48 -6.54
C LEU A 201 10.15 13.99 -6.79
N GLU A 202 8.93 14.46 -7.02
CA GLU A 202 8.64 15.88 -7.29
C GLU A 202 8.83 16.74 -6.03
N GLY A 203 8.46 16.22 -4.85
CA GLY A 203 8.65 16.92 -3.58
C GLY A 203 10.11 16.99 -3.09
N GLY A 204 11.07 16.40 -3.81
CA GLY A 204 12.50 16.52 -3.55
C GLY A 204 13.20 17.59 -4.39
N GLU A 205 12.47 18.33 -5.22
CA GLU A 205 13.01 19.40 -6.08
C GLU A 205 12.94 20.81 -5.44
N GLU A 206 12.39 20.93 -4.22
CA GLU A 206 12.30 22.19 -3.45
C GLU A 206 13.48 22.43 -2.50
#